data_AF-A0A6G7A1T1-F1
#
_entry.id   AF-A0A6G7A1T1-F1
#
_cell.length_a   1.000
_cell.length_b   1.000
_cell.length_c   1.000
_cell.angle_alpha   90.00
_cell.angle_beta   90.00
_cell.angle_gamma   90.00
#
_symmetry.space_group_name_H-M   'P 1'
#
loop_
_entity.id
_entity.type
_entity.pdbx_description
1 polymer ?
#
loop_
_entity_poly.entity_id
_entity_poly.type
_entity_poly.pdbx_seq_one_letter_code
_entity_poly.pdbx_strand_id
1 'polypeptide(L)'
;MAEPRIRALALCVFHHQGKILVHQFDDPHQQQTVFRPVGGGIEFGERSDQAIRREVEEELGLSISQLRLLGTLENLFTYLGQPGHEIVQVYDARFNDASVYSRDQLHGEETDGMGFTVSWHDSSSFSPQAPLVPQGLEQLLKQAGLLD
;
A
#
# COMPACT_ATOMS: atom_id res chain seq x y z
N MET A 1 1.57 -28.13 -1.32
CA MET A 1 1.03 -26.78 -1.61
C MET A 1 0.31 -26.32 -0.34
N ALA A 2 0.54 -25.09 0.11
CA ALA A 2 -0.21 -24.57 1.26
C ALA A 2 -1.70 -24.45 0.88
N GLU A 3 -2.59 -24.69 1.84
CA GLU A 3 -4.03 -24.57 1.60
C GLU A 3 -4.43 -23.11 1.30
N PRO A 4 -5.40 -22.87 0.41
CA PRO A 4 -5.95 -21.54 0.18
C PRO A 4 -6.44 -20.94 1.51
N ARG A 5 -5.96 -19.75 1.84
CA ARG A 5 -6.32 -19.03 3.06
C ARG A 5 -6.58 -17.57 2.77
N ILE A 6 -7.50 -16.99 3.53
CA ILE A 6 -7.69 -15.55 3.58
C ILE A 6 -6.52 -14.96 4.38
N ARG A 7 -5.85 -13.94 3.85
CA ARG A 7 -4.77 -13.24 4.56
C ARG A 7 -5.30 -11.93 5.14
N ALA A 8 -4.87 -11.59 6.35
CA ALA A 8 -5.12 -10.27 6.94
C ALA A 8 -3.92 -9.36 6.61
N LEU A 9 -4.20 -8.19 6.02
CA LEU A 9 -3.19 -7.22 5.64
C LEU A 9 -3.52 -5.83 6.19
N ALA A 10 -2.50 -4.99 6.28
CA ALA A 10 -2.64 -3.59 6.57
C ALA A 10 -1.85 -2.76 5.55
N LEU A 11 -2.49 -1.75 4.95
CA LEU A 11 -1.85 -0.82 4.03
C LEU A 11 -1.90 0.61 4.57
N CYS A 12 -0.81 1.36 4.38
CA CYS A 12 -0.68 2.74 4.80
C CYS A 12 -0.63 3.67 3.60
N VAL A 13 -1.56 4.61 3.55
CA VAL A 13 -1.59 5.67 2.55
C VAL A 13 -0.97 6.92 3.15
N PHE A 14 0.08 7.39 2.51
CA PHE A 14 0.63 8.72 2.79
C PHE A 14 0.19 9.64 1.67
N HIS A 15 -0.37 10.79 2.02
CA HIS A 15 -0.86 11.74 1.03
C HIS A 15 -0.20 13.12 1.21
N HIS A 16 0.08 13.80 0.09
CA HIS A 16 0.65 15.14 0.06
C HIS A 16 0.30 15.85 -1.25
N GLN A 17 -0.23 17.07 -1.18
CA GLN A 17 -0.53 17.91 -2.35
C GLN A 17 -1.34 17.19 -3.46
N GLY A 18 -2.41 16.48 -3.10
CA GLY A 18 -3.26 15.75 -4.05
C GLY A 18 -2.65 14.46 -4.59
N LYS A 19 -1.47 14.06 -4.09
CA LYS A 19 -0.78 12.82 -4.45
C LYS A 19 -0.74 11.84 -3.29
N ILE A 20 -0.58 10.56 -3.61
CA ILE A 20 -0.31 9.48 -2.65
C ILE A 20 1.01 8.79 -2.95
N LEU A 21 1.68 8.31 -1.91
CA LEU A 21 2.92 7.54 -2.03
C LEU A 21 2.59 6.07 -2.30
N VAL A 22 3.05 5.53 -3.43
CA VAL A 22 2.78 4.16 -3.86
C VAL A 22 4.01 3.52 -4.48
N HIS A 23 4.14 2.21 -4.30
CA HIS A 23 5.04 1.36 -5.07
C HIS A 23 4.39 1.06 -6.43
N GLN A 24 5.14 1.26 -7.51
CA GLN A 24 4.79 0.85 -8.86
C GLN A 24 5.58 -0.40 -9.26
N PHE A 25 4.89 -1.47 -9.64
CA PHE A 25 5.50 -2.70 -10.13
C PHE A 25 4.71 -3.32 -11.29
N ASP A 26 5.36 -4.08 -12.15
CA ASP A 26 4.70 -4.74 -13.26
C ASP A 26 4.20 -6.14 -12.85
N ASP A 27 2.94 -6.45 -13.15
CA ASP A 27 2.41 -7.82 -13.13
C ASP A 27 2.75 -8.47 -14.48
N PRO A 28 3.72 -9.41 -14.52
CA PRO A 28 4.19 -9.99 -15.77
C PRO A 28 3.15 -10.91 -16.43
N HIS A 29 2.15 -11.40 -15.69
CA HIS A 29 1.09 -12.24 -16.25
C HIS A 29 -0.01 -11.41 -16.90
N GLN A 30 -0.34 -10.27 -16.30
CA GLN A 30 -1.39 -9.38 -16.82
C GLN A 30 -0.84 -8.34 -17.80
N GLN A 31 0.49 -8.18 -17.89
CA GLN A 31 1.16 -7.12 -18.65
C GLN A 31 0.62 -5.74 -18.25
N GLN A 32 0.43 -5.54 -16.95
CA GLN A 32 -0.11 -4.33 -16.37
C GLN A 32 0.86 -3.79 -15.33
N THR A 33 0.99 -2.48 -15.30
CA THR A 33 1.63 -1.78 -14.19
C THR A 33 0.63 -1.67 -13.05
N VAL A 34 1.04 -1.98 -11.82
CA VAL A 34 0.17 -1.98 -10.64
C VAL A 34 0.73 -1.00 -9.61
N PHE A 35 -0.16 -0.28 -8.94
CA PHE A 35 0.19 0.66 -7.88
C PHE A 35 -0.35 0.16 -6.55
N ARG A 36 0.49 0.14 -5.53
CA ARG A 36 0.11 -0.31 -4.18
C ARG A 36 0.73 0.58 -3.11
N PRO A 37 -0.03 0.98 -2.07
CA PRO A 37 0.56 1.62 -0.91
C PRO A 37 1.50 0.68 -0.13
N VAL A 38 2.36 1.28 0.68
CA VAL A 38 3.27 0.60 1.62
C VAL A 38 2.48 -0.22 2.66
N GLY A 39 3.05 -1.35 3.08
CA GLY A 39 2.47 -2.21 4.10
C GLY A 39 2.35 -3.66 3.66
N GLY A 40 2.02 -4.52 4.62
CA GLY A 40 2.12 -5.96 4.42
C GLY A 40 1.17 -6.77 5.28
N GLY A 41 1.63 -7.96 5.63
CA GLY A 41 0.85 -8.94 6.36
C GLY A 41 0.69 -8.55 7.82
N ILE A 42 -0.50 -8.76 8.39
CA ILE A 42 -0.67 -8.71 9.84
C ILE A 42 -0.23 -10.05 10.41
N GLU A 43 0.74 -10.04 11.30
CA GLU A 43 1.25 -11.26 11.94
C GLU A 43 0.28 -11.80 13.00
N PHE A 44 0.42 -13.09 13.35
CA PHE A 44 -0.39 -13.67 14.40
C PHE A 44 -0.07 -13.05 15.76
N GLY A 45 -1.08 -12.49 16.43
CA GLY A 45 -0.91 -11.75 17.68
C GLY A 45 -0.58 -10.27 17.50
N GLU A 46 -0.47 -9.80 16.25
CA GLU A 46 -0.22 -8.40 15.90
C GLU A 46 -1.54 -7.68 15.58
N ARG A 47 -1.68 -6.42 16.03
CA ARG A 47 -2.78 -5.54 15.60
C ARG A 47 -2.41 -4.86 14.29
N SER A 48 -3.40 -4.54 13.45
CA SER A 48 -3.14 -3.89 12.16
C SER A 48 -2.37 -2.57 12.26
N ASP A 49 -2.58 -1.77 13.30
CA ASP A 49 -1.84 -0.53 13.52
C ASP A 49 -0.38 -0.75 13.93
N GLN A 50 -0.07 -1.90 14.53
CA GLN A 50 1.31 -2.33 14.80
C GLN A 50 1.98 -2.80 13.52
N ALA A 51 1.27 -3.60 12.71
CA ALA A 51 1.75 -4.06 11.41
C ALA A 51 2.16 -2.88 10.52
N ILE A 52 1.31 -1.84 10.41
CA ILE A 52 1.65 -0.63 9.62
C ILE A 52 2.95 0.02 10.10
N ARG A 53 3.18 0.09 11.42
CA ARG A 53 4.40 0.71 11.95
C ARG A 53 5.64 -0.12 11.66
N ARG A 54 5.54 -1.44 11.85
CA ARG A 54 6.59 -2.40 11.53
C ARG A 54 6.93 -2.35 10.04
N GLU A 55 5.94 -2.51 9.16
CA GLU A 55 6.15 -2.56 7.71
C GLU A 55 6.74 -1.24 7.19
N VAL A 56 6.29 -0.07 7.67
CA VAL A 56 6.89 1.21 7.24
C VAL A 56 8.33 1.37 7.74
N GLU A 57 8.66 0.84 8.92
CA GLU A 57 10.03 0.84 9.43
C GLU A 57 10.91 -0.15 8.66
N GLU A 58 10.43 -1.37 8.40
CA GLU A 58 11.12 -2.40 7.63
C GLU A 58 11.33 -1.98 6.17
N GLU A 59 10.29 -1.53 5.50
CA GLU A 59 10.33 -1.18 4.08
C GLU A 59 11.04 0.14 3.82
N LEU A 60 10.83 1.18 4.64
CA LEU A 60 11.32 2.54 4.33
C LEU A 60 12.32 3.10 5.35
N GLY A 61 12.53 2.44 6.50
CA GLY A 61 13.36 2.98 7.58
C GLY A 61 12.81 4.28 8.18
N LEU A 62 11.49 4.50 8.10
CA LEU A 62 10.85 5.75 8.52
C LEU A 62 9.90 5.53 9.69
N SER A 63 9.75 6.58 10.52
CA SER A 63 8.78 6.58 11.62
C SER A 63 7.57 7.45 11.29
N ILE A 64 6.41 7.03 11.81
CA ILE A 64 5.12 7.63 11.49
C ILE A 64 4.29 7.97 12.72
N SER A 65 3.36 8.90 12.55
CA SER A 65 2.38 9.33 13.55
C SER A 65 1.01 9.57 12.93
N GLN A 66 0.04 9.96 13.76
CA GLN A 66 -1.34 10.30 13.34
C GLN A 66 -2.05 9.18 12.57
N LEU A 67 -1.79 7.92 12.95
CA LEU A 67 -2.42 6.77 12.32
C LEU A 67 -3.95 6.83 12.46
N ARG A 68 -4.65 6.76 11.33
CA ARG A 68 -6.12 6.80 11.28
C ARG A 68 -6.63 5.70 10.36
N LEU A 69 -7.51 4.83 10.87
CA LEU A 69 -8.18 3.83 10.05
C LEU A 69 -9.17 4.54 9.11
N LEU A 70 -9.04 4.29 7.81
CA LEU A 70 -9.95 4.79 6.77
C LEU A 70 -11.10 3.80 6.51
N GLY A 71 -10.79 2.50 6.52
CA GLY A 71 -11.77 1.46 6.28
C GLY A 71 -11.14 0.09 6.07
N THR A 72 -11.99 -0.88 5.76
CA THR A 72 -11.60 -2.26 5.43
C THR A 72 -12.04 -2.57 4.01
N LEU A 73 -11.17 -3.24 3.24
CA LEU A 73 -11.45 -3.71 1.89
C LEU A 73 -11.27 -5.23 1.81
N GLU A 74 -12.14 -5.88 1.05
CA GLU A 74 -11.96 -7.28 0.66
C GLU A 74 -11.33 -7.32 -0.74
N ASN A 75 -10.17 -7.95 -0.87
CA ASN A 75 -9.40 -7.98 -2.10
C ASN A 75 -9.31 -9.41 -2.62
N LEU A 76 -10.01 -9.69 -3.72
CA LEU A 76 -9.98 -10.96 -4.43
C LEU A 76 -9.27 -10.74 -5.77
N PHE A 77 -8.17 -11.44 -6.00
CA PHE A 77 -7.32 -11.23 -7.18
C PHE A 77 -6.66 -12.53 -7.64
N THR A 78 -6.00 -12.48 -8.79
CA THR A 78 -5.11 -13.56 -9.25
C THR A 78 -3.74 -12.94 -9.51
N TYR A 79 -2.70 -13.49 -8.89
CA TYR A 79 -1.32 -13.04 -9.06
C TYR A 79 -0.44 -14.23 -9.40
N LEU A 80 0.36 -14.13 -10.48
CA LEU A 80 1.15 -15.22 -11.03
C LEU A 80 0.34 -16.53 -11.24
N GLY A 81 -0.92 -16.38 -11.66
CA GLY A 81 -1.86 -17.50 -11.86
C GLY A 81 -2.39 -18.16 -10.58
N GLN A 82 -2.08 -17.62 -9.39
CA GLN A 82 -2.59 -18.12 -8.11
C GLN A 82 -3.69 -17.20 -7.55
N PRO A 83 -4.82 -17.75 -7.07
CA PRO A 83 -5.86 -16.95 -6.45
C PRO A 83 -5.38 -16.37 -5.10
N GLY A 84 -5.58 -15.07 -4.92
CA GLY A 84 -5.36 -14.34 -3.68
C GLY A 84 -6.69 -13.90 -3.07
N HIS A 85 -6.78 -13.95 -1.75
CA HIS A 85 -7.90 -13.40 -0.99
C HIS A 85 -7.35 -12.73 0.27
N GLU A 86 -7.56 -11.43 0.38
CA GLU A 86 -7.08 -10.60 1.48
C GLU A 86 -8.20 -9.79 2.11
N ILE A 87 -8.17 -9.65 3.43
CA ILE A 87 -8.91 -8.62 4.18
C ILE A 87 -7.91 -7.54 4.54
N VAL A 88 -8.12 -6.34 4.01
CA VAL A 88 -7.14 -5.25 4.06
C VAL A 88 -7.65 -4.11 4.93
N GLN A 89 -6.95 -3.81 6.01
CA GLN A 89 -7.16 -2.60 6.79
C GLN A 89 -6.39 -1.45 6.17
N VAL A 90 -7.06 -0.36 5.80
CA VAL A 90 -6.44 0.79 5.14
C VAL A 90 -6.31 1.93 6.14
N TYR A 91 -5.09 2.43 6.32
CA TYR A 91 -4.75 3.52 7.21
C TYR A 91 -4.24 4.74 6.44
N ASP A 92 -4.44 5.92 7.03
CA ASP A 92 -3.75 7.17 6.71
C ASP A 92 -2.78 7.49 7.85
N ALA A 93 -1.62 8.08 7.52
CA ALA A 93 -0.59 8.45 8.48
C ALA A 93 0.28 9.61 7.99
N ARG A 94 1.09 10.15 8.92
CA ARG A 94 2.14 11.13 8.62
C ARG A 94 3.51 10.59 8.92
N PHE A 95 4.47 10.86 8.03
CA PHE A 95 5.88 10.73 8.36
C PHE A 95 6.27 11.77 9.41
N ASN A 96 7.05 11.35 10.40
CA ASN A 96 7.57 12.28 11.41
C ASN A 96 8.64 13.21 10.82
N ASP A 97 9.42 12.73 9.85
CA ASP A 97 10.37 13.54 9.09
C ASP A 97 9.64 14.26 7.95
N ALA A 98 9.44 15.57 8.10
CA ALA A 98 8.79 16.40 7.10
C ALA A 98 9.59 16.52 5.79
N SER A 99 10.91 16.25 5.80
CA SER A 99 11.74 16.32 4.59
C SER A 99 11.32 15.28 3.55
N VAL A 100 10.73 14.16 3.98
CA VAL A 100 10.23 13.08 3.11
C VAL A 100 9.25 13.60 2.06
N TYR A 101 8.39 14.56 2.43
CA TYR A 101 7.38 15.12 1.52
C TYR A 101 7.94 15.99 0.40
N SER A 102 9.21 16.40 0.49
CA SER A 102 9.90 17.14 -0.57
C SER A 102 10.67 16.25 -1.55
N ARG A 103 10.72 14.94 -1.31
CA ARG A 103 11.43 13.97 -2.17
C ARG A 103 10.47 13.47 -3.26
N ASP A 104 10.95 13.39 -4.49
CA ASP A 104 10.16 12.86 -5.62
C ASP A 104 9.85 11.36 -5.46
N GLN A 105 10.81 10.62 -4.90
CA GLN A 105 10.71 9.18 -4.64
C GLN A 105 11.45 8.81 -3.35
N LEU A 106 11.11 7.64 -2.81
CA LEU A 106 11.85 6.98 -1.73
C LEU A 106 12.27 5.58 -2.21
N HIS A 107 13.40 5.12 -1.70
CA HIS A 107 13.84 3.75 -1.88
C HIS A 107 13.40 2.95 -0.67
N GLY A 108 12.77 1.80 -0.94
CA GLY A 108 12.43 0.83 0.07
C GLY A 108 13.08 -0.52 -0.19
N GLU A 109 12.98 -1.41 0.79
CA GLU A 109 13.48 -2.78 0.72
C GLU A 109 12.35 -3.75 1.11
N GLU A 110 12.08 -4.72 0.23
CA GLU A 110 11.19 -5.83 0.58
C GLU A 110 11.84 -6.70 1.68
N THR A 111 11.04 -7.54 2.35
CA THR A 111 11.53 -8.41 3.42
C THR A 111 12.65 -9.38 2.96
N ASP A 112 12.73 -9.69 1.66
CA ASP A 112 13.78 -10.53 1.08
C ASP A 112 15.04 -9.75 0.65
N GLY A 113 15.07 -8.44 0.88
CA GLY A 113 16.15 -7.52 0.52
C GLY A 113 16.07 -7.02 -0.92
N MET A 114 15.01 -7.33 -1.68
CA MET A 114 14.80 -6.75 -3.00
C MET A 114 14.40 -5.27 -2.86
N GLY A 115 15.25 -4.39 -3.38
CA GLY A 115 14.96 -2.95 -3.38
C GLY A 115 13.79 -2.61 -4.30
N PHE A 116 12.94 -1.71 -3.85
CA PHE A 116 11.85 -1.14 -4.64
C PHE A 116 11.81 0.39 -4.51
N THR A 117 11.01 1.03 -5.37
CA THR A 117 10.86 2.50 -5.37
C THR A 117 9.41 2.85 -5.14
N VAL A 118 9.17 3.80 -4.24
CA VAL A 118 7.87 4.43 -4.03
C VAL A 118 7.92 5.88 -4.46
N SER A 119 6.88 6.33 -5.16
CA SER A 119 6.79 7.68 -5.72
C SER A 119 5.42 8.29 -5.47
N TRP A 120 5.35 9.61 -5.54
CA TRP A 120 4.11 10.36 -5.33
C TRP A 120 3.29 10.44 -6.63
N HIS A 121 2.10 9.86 -6.62
CA HIS A 121 1.18 9.82 -7.77
C HIS A 121 -0.16 10.48 -7.45
N ASP A 122 -0.68 11.27 -8.39
CA ASP A 122 -2.06 11.76 -8.36
C ASP A 122 -3.02 10.75 -9.02
N SER A 123 -4.32 11.04 -8.97
CA SER A 123 -5.35 10.16 -9.51
C SER A 123 -5.27 9.94 -11.02
N SER A 124 -4.61 10.82 -11.79
CA SER A 124 -4.44 10.64 -13.23
C SER A 124 -3.45 9.52 -13.57
N SER A 125 -2.63 9.07 -12.60
CA SER A 125 -1.73 7.93 -12.76
C SER A 125 -2.47 6.59 -12.78
N PHE A 126 -3.69 6.53 -12.25
CA PHE A 126 -4.42 5.28 -12.08
C PHE A 126 -5.43 5.07 -13.20
N SER A 127 -5.46 3.85 -13.75
CA SER A 127 -6.40 3.48 -14.81
C SER A 127 -6.70 1.98 -14.77
N PRO A 128 -7.65 1.47 -15.56
CA PRO A 128 -7.87 0.02 -15.65
C PRO A 128 -6.65 -0.79 -16.12
N GLN A 129 -5.72 -0.17 -16.86
CA GLN A 129 -4.45 -0.79 -17.30
C GLN A 129 -3.30 -0.52 -16.32
N ALA A 130 -3.55 0.33 -15.32
CA ALA A 130 -2.61 0.82 -14.34
C ALA A 130 -3.28 0.91 -12.94
N PRO A 131 -3.86 -0.18 -12.40
CA PRO A 131 -4.78 -0.08 -11.28
C PRO A 131 -4.09 0.26 -9.96
N LEU A 132 -4.75 1.08 -9.14
CA LEU A 132 -4.46 1.22 -7.72
C LEU A 132 -5.14 0.08 -6.96
N VAL A 133 -4.34 -0.77 -6.31
CA VAL A 133 -4.82 -1.95 -5.58
C VAL A 133 -4.70 -1.75 -4.06
N PRO A 134 -5.57 -2.38 -3.24
CA PRO A 134 -6.67 -3.29 -3.62
C PRO A 134 -7.83 -2.57 -4.34
N GLN A 135 -8.67 -3.36 -5.03
CA GLN A 135 -9.88 -2.83 -5.66
C GLN A 135 -10.73 -2.06 -4.64
N GLY A 136 -11.21 -0.88 -5.03
CA GLY A 136 -11.98 0.02 -4.14
C GLY A 136 -11.13 1.00 -3.34
N LEU A 137 -9.80 0.87 -3.32
CA LEU A 137 -8.92 1.82 -2.63
C LEU A 137 -9.07 3.25 -3.15
N GLU A 138 -9.06 3.45 -4.48
CA GLU A 138 -9.21 4.78 -5.06
C GLU A 138 -10.52 5.46 -4.62
N GLN A 139 -11.62 4.72 -4.62
CA GLN A 139 -12.92 5.21 -4.16
C GLN A 139 -12.90 5.56 -2.67
N LEU A 140 -12.30 4.71 -1.83
CA LEU A 140 -12.14 4.96 -0.39
C LEU A 140 -11.36 6.24 -0.13
N LEU A 141 -10.28 6.48 -0.90
CA LEU A 141 -9.46 7.68 -0.78
C LEU A 141 -10.18 8.95 -1.22
N LYS A 142 -10.95 8.88 -2.31
CA LYS A 142 -11.83 9.98 -2.76
C LYS A 142 -12.87 10.33 -1.72
N GLN A 143 -13.51 9.33 -1.11
CA GLN A 143 -14.49 9.54 -0.03
C GLN A 143 -13.86 10.15 1.22
N ALA A 144 -12.60 9.80 1.52
CA ALA A 144 -11.85 10.37 2.64
C ALA A 144 -11.25 11.76 2.34
N GLY A 145 -11.39 12.27 1.11
CA GLY A 145 -10.81 13.54 0.67
C GLY A 145 -9.28 13.54 0.62
N LEU A 146 -8.67 12.37 0.38
CA LEU A 146 -7.22 12.18 0.34
C LEU A 146 -6.64 12.12 -1.08
N LEU A 147 -7.51 11.94 -2.07
CA LEU A 147 -7.21 11.86 -3.48
C LEU A 147 -8.38 12.45 -4.27
N ASP A 148 -8.11 13.22 -5.32
CA ASP A 148 -9.13 13.91 -6.12
C ASP A 148 -9.68 13.05 -7.27
#